data_AF-A0A2A2S5C2-F1
#
_entry.id   AF-A0A2A2S5C2-F1
#
_cell.length_a   1.000
_cell.length_b   1.000
_cell.length_c   1.000
_cell.angle_alpha   90.00
_cell.angle_beta   90.00
_cell.angle_gamma   90.00
#
_symmetry.space_group_name_H-M   'P 1'
#
loop_
_entity.id
_entity.type
_entity.pdbx_description
1 polymer ?
#
loop_
_entity_poly.entity_id
_entity_poly.type
_entity_poly.pdbx_seq_one_letter_code
_entity_poly.pdbx_strand_id
1 'polypeptide(L)'
;MNLVDIVSKHVLLQQSRKALKGRCPFHKDETTSLMVNPSSNVFKCFGCGIEGGPIEFLMALEGKSRNEIIAKLANKNFPKEKASV
;
A
#
# COMPACT_ATOMS: atom_id res chain seq x y z
N MET A 1 10.17 3.15 4.40
CA MET A 1 8.75 2.77 4.19
C MET A 1 8.70 1.71 3.10
N ASN A 2 8.41 0.47 3.49
CA ASN A 2 8.46 -0.69 2.60
C ASN A 2 7.04 -1.05 2.14
N LEU A 3 6.83 -1.09 0.83
CA LEU A 3 5.54 -1.42 0.23
C LEU A 3 5.12 -2.87 0.50
N VAL A 4 6.07 -3.81 0.49
CA VAL A 4 5.78 -5.22 0.77
C VAL A 4 5.15 -5.39 2.15
N ASP A 5 5.72 -4.74 3.16
CA ASP A 5 5.21 -4.80 4.55
C ASP A 5 3.82 -4.16 4.69
N ILE A 6 3.53 -3.14 3.90
CA ILE A 6 2.21 -2.48 3.89
C ILE A 6 1.20 -3.39 3.21
N VAL A 7 1.50 -3.87 2.00
CA VAL A 7 0.58 -4.68 1.20
C VAL A 7 0.30 -6.02 1.91
N SER A 8 1.30 -6.65 2.51
CA SER A 8 1.17 -7.96 3.18
C SER A 8 0.22 -7.94 4.40
N LYS A 9 -0.12 -6.76 4.93
CA LYS A 9 -1.14 -6.62 5.99
C LYS A 9 -2.57 -6.74 5.47
N HIS A 10 -2.77 -6.56 4.17
CA HIS A 10 -4.09 -6.49 3.54
C HIS A 10 -4.27 -7.57 2.46
N VAL A 11 -3.18 -8.06 1.88
CA VAL A 11 -3.18 -8.99 0.76
C VAL A 11 -2.23 -10.13 1.05
N LEU A 12 -2.71 -11.37 0.86
CA LEU A 12 -1.84 -12.54 0.85
C LEU A 12 -0.98 -12.49 -0.42
N LEU A 13 0.31 -12.24 -0.23
CA LEU A 13 1.29 -12.19 -1.31
C LEU A 13 1.98 -13.54 -1.49
N GLN A 14 2.18 -13.93 -2.75
CA GLN A 14 2.92 -15.12 -3.15
C GLN A 14 4.10 -14.70 -4.04
N GLN A 15 5.22 -15.40 -3.90
CA GLN A 15 6.39 -15.16 -4.75
C GLN A 15 6.09 -15.46 -6.22
N SER A 16 6.50 -14.56 -7.10
CA SER A 16 6.35 -14.69 -8.55
C SER A 16 7.59 -14.14 -9.26
N ARG A 17 8.56 -15.03 -9.53
CA ARG A 17 9.88 -14.68 -10.08
C ARG A 17 10.55 -13.61 -9.21
N LYS A 18 10.75 -12.40 -9.73
CA LYS A 18 11.37 -11.24 -9.05
C LYS A 18 10.37 -10.32 -8.34
N ALA A 19 9.07 -10.61 -8.44
CA ALA A 19 8.00 -9.83 -7.87
C ALA A 19 7.16 -10.68 -6.90
N LEU A 20 6.24 -10.03 -6.21
CA LEU A 20 5.19 -10.67 -5.42
C LEU A 20 3.86 -10.46 -6.13
N LYS A 21 2.96 -11.43 -6.06
CA LYS A 21 1.61 -11.32 -6.63
C LYS A 21 0.54 -11.63 -5.60
N GLY A 22 -0.65 -11.06 -5.77
CA GLY A 22 -1.80 -11.29 -4.90
C GLY A 22 -3.11 -10.84 -5.53
N ARG A 23 -4.22 -11.04 -4.79
CA ARG A 23 -5.52 -10.49 -5.18
C ARG A 23 -5.54 -8.99 -4.88
N CYS A 24 -6.05 -8.21 -5.83
CA CYS A 24 -6.14 -6.77 -5.64
C CYS A 24 -7.25 -6.43 -4.63
N PRO A 25 -6.98 -5.61 -3.59
CA PRO A 25 -8.00 -5.23 -2.62
C PRO A 25 -8.93 -4.10 -3.15
N PHE A 26 -8.61 -3.53 -4.31
CA PHE A 26 -9.27 -2.32 -4.84
C PHE A 26 -10.35 -2.61 -5.88
N HIS A 27 -10.55 -3.87 -6.28
CA HIS A 27 -11.67 -4.28 -7.12
C HIS A 27 -12.04 -5.73 -6.82
N LYS A 28 -13.25 -6.14 -7.19
CA LYS A 28 -13.74 -7.50 -6.97
C LYS A 28 -13.37 -8.37 -8.17
N ASP A 29 -12.34 -9.20 -8.00
CA ASP A 29 -11.93 -10.23 -8.95
C ASP A 29 -11.34 -11.42 -8.17
N GLU A 30 -11.46 -12.62 -8.71
CA GLU A 30 -10.88 -13.84 -8.16
C GLU A 30 -9.43 -14.06 -8.61
N THR A 31 -9.00 -13.38 -9.66
CA THR A 31 -7.63 -13.50 -10.20
C THR A 31 -6.58 -12.76 -9.37
N THR A 32 -5.35 -13.28 -9.35
CA THR A 32 -4.20 -12.59 -8.75
C THR A 32 -3.67 -11.53 -9.72
N SER A 33 -4.31 -10.36 -9.72
CA SER A 33 -4.01 -9.27 -10.65
C SER A 33 -3.06 -8.20 -10.09
N LEU A 34 -2.82 -8.20 -8.77
CA LEU A 34 -1.87 -7.29 -8.12
C LEU A 34 -0.46 -7.85 -8.20
N MET A 35 0.48 -7.04 -8.70
CA MET A 35 1.92 -7.28 -8.58
C MET A 35 2.59 -6.20 -7.73
N VAL A 36 3.53 -6.61 -6.88
CA VAL A 36 4.38 -5.76 -6.06
C VAL A 36 5.82 -6.07 -6.40
N ASN A 37 6.60 -5.06 -6.77
CA ASN A 37 8.02 -5.20 -7.04
C ASN A 37 8.82 -4.68 -5.82
N PRO A 38 9.46 -5.56 -5.03
CA PRO A 38 10.21 -5.13 -3.84
C PRO A 38 11.42 -4.25 -4.18
N SER A 39 12.08 -4.49 -5.32
CA SER A 39 13.30 -3.77 -5.71
C SER A 39 13.03 -2.32 -6.07
N SER A 40 11.94 -2.05 -6.79
CA SER A 40 11.54 -0.68 -7.14
C SER A 40 10.52 -0.08 -6.19
N ASN A 41 10.04 -0.85 -5.19
CA ASN A 41 9.08 -0.42 -4.17
C ASN A 41 7.78 0.15 -4.76
N VAL A 42 7.27 -0.45 -5.83
CA VAL A 42 6.02 -0.07 -6.52
C VAL A 42 5.06 -1.25 -6.66
N PHE A 43 3.77 -0.96 -6.82
CA PHE A 43 2.75 -1.93 -7.16
C PHE A 43 2.04 -1.54 -8.47
N LYS A 44 1.45 -2.54 -9.12
CA LYS A 44 0.52 -2.37 -10.21
C LYS A 44 -0.53 -3.48 -10.17
N CYS A 45 -1.78 -3.12 -10.33
CA CYS A 45 -2.85 -4.06 -10.60
C CYS A 45 -3.12 -4.10 -12.11
N PHE A 46 -2.95 -5.26 -12.73
CA PHE A 46 -3.24 -5.45 -14.15
C PHE A 46 -4.73 -5.64 -14.45
N GLY A 47 -5.59 -5.81 -13.42
CA GLY A 47 -7.04 -5.93 -13.58
C GLY A 47 -7.75 -4.58 -13.61
N CYS A 48 -7.44 -3.68 -12.66
CA CYS A 48 -8.09 -2.36 -12.55
C CYS A 48 -7.18 -1.17 -12.85
N GLY A 49 -5.90 -1.40 -13.19
CA GLY A 49 -4.97 -0.35 -13.63
C GLY A 49 -4.36 0.50 -12.52
N ILE A 50 -4.80 0.38 -11.26
CA ILE A 50 -4.20 1.13 -10.15
C ILE A 50 -2.72 0.76 -9.97
N GLU A 51 -1.88 1.78 -9.81
CA GLU A 51 -0.45 1.66 -9.66
C GLU A 51 0.11 2.78 -8.78
N GLY A 52 1.32 2.59 -8.27
CA GLY A 52 2.02 3.62 -7.50
C GLY A 52 2.97 3.05 -6.47
N GLY A 53 3.35 3.89 -5.51
CA GLY A 53 4.19 3.55 -4.38
C GLY A 53 3.39 3.29 -3.11
N PRO A 54 4.07 3.17 -1.96
CA PRO A 54 3.41 2.86 -0.70
C PRO A 54 2.51 3.98 -0.17
N ILE A 55 2.69 5.24 -0.57
CA ILE A 55 1.74 6.32 -0.22
C ILE A 55 0.45 6.15 -1.02
N GLU A 56 0.56 5.96 -2.34
CA GLU A 56 -0.58 5.80 -3.24
C GLU A 56 -1.43 4.57 -2.86
N PHE A 57 -0.77 3.47 -2.44
CA PHE A 57 -1.47 2.29 -1.91
C PHE A 57 -2.29 2.61 -0.65
N LEU A 58 -1.72 3.36 0.30
CA LEU A 58 -2.42 3.77 1.53
C LEU A 58 -3.54 4.76 1.26
N MET A 59 -3.35 5.69 0.31
CA MET A 59 -4.40 6.60 -0.13
C MET A 59 -5.60 5.82 -0.67
N ALA A 60 -5.36 4.83 -1.52
CA ALA A 60 -6.40 4.00 -2.09
C ALA A 60 -7.10 3.10 -1.05
N LEU A 61 -6.36 2.59 -0.06
CA LEU A 61 -6.93 1.80 1.03
C LEU A 61 -7.78 2.63 1.99
N GLU A 62 -7.33 3.83 2.35
CA GLU A 62 -7.98 4.64 3.38
C GLU A 62 -8.94 5.69 2.81
N GLY A 63 -8.98 5.89 1.49
CA GLY A 63 -9.76 6.95 0.87
C GLY A 63 -9.30 8.35 1.27
N LYS A 64 -8.01 8.53 1.54
CA LYS A 64 -7.42 9.77 2.07
C LYS A 64 -6.52 10.45 1.07
N SER A 65 -6.40 11.77 1.21
CA SER A 65 -5.44 12.56 0.45
C SER A 65 -4.00 12.25 0.84
N ARG A 66 -3.06 12.58 -0.06
CA ARG A 66 -1.62 12.42 0.17
C ARG A 66 -1.16 13.09 1.47
N ASN A 67 -1.66 14.31 1.73
CA ASN A 67 -1.30 15.09 2.92
C ASN A 67 -1.78 14.42 4.20
N GLU A 68 -2.99 13.85 4.21
CA GLU A 68 -3.50 13.11 5.37
C GLU A 68 -2.70 11.84 5.64
N ILE A 69 -2.31 11.10 4.59
CA ILE A 69 -1.44 9.93 4.74
C ILE A 69 -0.07 10.34 5.27
N ILE A 70 0.55 11.39 4.74
CA ILE A 70 1.84 11.91 5.23
C ILE A 70 1.72 12.34 6.69
N ALA A 71 0.69 13.10 7.06
CA ALA A 71 0.45 13.53 8.44
C ALA A 71 0.24 12.34 9.39
N LYS A 72 -0.49 11.31 8.95
CA LYS A 72 -0.69 10.06 9.70
C LYS A 72 0.62 9.31 9.91
N LEU A 73 1.45 9.22 8.88
CA LEU A 73 2.76 8.56 8.95
C LEU A 73 3.74 9.33 9.85
N ALA A 74 3.72 10.67 9.79
CA ALA A 74 4.49 11.52 10.67
C ALA A 74 4.08 11.34 12.15
N ASN A 75 2.77 11.34 12.43
CA ASN A 75 2.25 11.13 13.79
C ASN A 75 2.52 9.73 14.36
N LYS A 76 2.70 8.71 13.50
CA LYS A 76 3.12 7.37 13.95
C LYS A 76 4.60 7.33 14.37
N ASN A 77 5.44 8.13 13.73
CA ASN A 77 6.88 8.17 13.99
C ASN A 77 7.26 9.22 15.04
N PHE A 78 6.41 10.21 15.27
CA PHE A 78 6.53 11.21 16.32
C PHE A 78 5.24 11.19 17.13
N PRO A 79 5.22 10.53 18.32
CA PRO A 79 4.11 10.73 19.23
C PRO A 79 4.04 12.22 19.52
N LYS A 80 2.93 12.86 19.15
CA LYS A 80 2.63 14.20 19.65
C LYS A 80 2.47 14.05 21.15
N GLU A 81 3.46 14.51 21.90
CA GLU A 81 3.25 14.86 23.30
C GLU A 81 2.02 15.75 23.35
N LYS A 82 1.03 15.31 24.12
CA LYS A 82 -0.28 15.95 24.16
C LYS A 82 -0.07 17.42 24.54
N ALA A 83 -0.38 18.33 23.63
CA ALA A 83 -0.70 19.70 24.01
C ALA A 83 -2.06 19.64 24.71
N SER A 84 -2.03 19.39 26.02
CA SER A 84 -3.13 19.65 26.92
C SER A 84 -3.23 21.17 27.08
N VAL A 85 -4.36 21.73 26.67
CA VAL A 85 -4.87 23.00 27.23
C VAL A 85 -5.58 22.67 28.53
#